data_AF-A0A3D6DGQ4-F1
#
_entry.id   AF-A0A3D6DGQ4-F1
#
_cell.length_a   1.000
_cell.length_b   1.000
_cell.length_c   1.000
_cell.angle_alpha   90.00
_cell.angle_beta   90.00
_cell.angle_gamma   90.00
#
_symmetry.space_group_name_H-M   'P 1'
#
loop_
_entity.id
_entity.type
_entity.pdbx_description
1 polymer ?
#
loop_
_entity_poly.entity_id
_entity_poly.type
_entity_poly.pdbx_seq_one_letter_code
_entity_poly.pdbx_strand_id
1 'polypeptide(L)'
;CLDGIDVGALILYLSTQCADQSNPDFWYYCGLLESLTDAMNGDEEACEDLWAWLDAGGWEGETGCDINFEVMQAWEANGDLIPNEVWVWIYDYDSEYTYTYDFGDESPVTTEPNPTHTYSGNGPYTFCITVSSEADSCSATYCDTLSVDSLGMLEGFMSGFTVNVMGAGEVVNSVEAPEWTDSFEIYPNPVEEGQLQLRGLDPRGGAVTAELTTLTGERLALDLSSGEAQNGRLTLQLDGLASGIYLLRVEHSGIWATRKVVIR
;
A
#
# COMPACT_ATOMS: atom_id res chain seq x y z
N CYS A 1 -1.48 12.43 -32.53
CA CYS A 1 -0.21 11.69 -32.51
C CYS A 1 -0.01 10.89 -31.21
N LEU A 2 -0.78 11.19 -30.15
CA LEU A 2 -0.78 10.43 -28.88
C LEU A 2 -1.76 9.24 -28.89
N ASP A 3 -1.97 8.62 -30.06
CA ASP A 3 -2.94 7.52 -30.19
C ASP A 3 -2.38 6.26 -29.51
N GLY A 4 -3.18 5.58 -28.71
CA GLY A 4 -2.73 4.42 -27.92
C GLY A 4 -1.93 4.76 -26.65
N ILE A 5 -1.90 6.03 -26.23
CA ILE A 5 -1.30 6.48 -24.96
C ILE A 5 -2.42 6.92 -24.01
N ASP A 6 -2.39 6.44 -22.75
CA ASP A 6 -3.15 7.09 -21.68
C ASP A 6 -2.47 8.43 -21.32
N VAL A 7 -2.98 9.50 -21.93
CA VAL A 7 -2.48 10.85 -21.73
C VAL A 7 -2.68 11.31 -20.28
N GLY A 8 -3.73 10.86 -19.59
CA GLY A 8 -3.98 11.20 -18.19
C GLY A 8 -2.93 10.60 -17.27
N ALA A 9 -2.65 9.30 -17.42
CA ALA A 9 -1.62 8.60 -16.67
C ALA A 9 -0.22 9.16 -16.97
N LEU A 10 0.08 9.45 -18.24
CA LEU A 10 1.35 10.04 -18.62
C LEU A 10 1.54 11.45 -18.02
N ILE A 11 0.50 12.28 -18.00
CA ILE A 11 0.54 13.59 -17.31
C ILE A 11 0.81 13.41 -15.81
N LEU A 12 0.14 12.46 -15.15
CA LEU A 12 0.32 12.22 -13.72
C LEU A 12 1.76 11.77 -13.40
N TYR A 13 2.27 10.82 -14.18
CA TYR A 13 3.65 10.34 -14.06
C TYR A 13 4.66 11.47 -14.24
N LEU A 14 4.60 12.18 -15.38
CA LEU A 14 5.54 13.25 -15.70
C LEU A 14 5.46 14.41 -14.70
N SER A 15 4.26 14.80 -14.26
CA SER A 15 4.08 15.87 -13.27
C SER A 15 4.61 15.49 -11.88
N THR A 16 4.49 14.22 -11.49
CA THR A 16 5.05 13.72 -10.23
C THR A 16 6.58 13.72 -10.26
N GLN A 17 7.17 13.19 -11.34
CA GLN A 17 8.64 13.18 -11.51
C GLN A 17 9.21 14.60 -11.65
N CYS A 18 8.49 15.50 -12.31
CA CYS A 18 8.86 16.91 -12.42
C CYS A 18 8.81 17.63 -11.06
N ALA A 19 7.87 17.29 -10.18
CA ALA A 19 7.71 17.93 -8.88
C ALA A 19 8.69 17.39 -7.81
N ASP A 20 9.26 16.21 -8.01
CA ASP A 20 10.16 15.58 -7.04
C ASP A 20 11.58 16.18 -7.10
N GLN A 21 11.86 17.12 -6.21
CA GLN A 21 13.19 17.74 -6.09
C GLN A 21 14.30 16.78 -5.62
N SER A 22 13.96 15.57 -5.18
CA SER A 22 14.94 14.53 -4.85
C SER A 22 15.38 13.73 -6.08
N ASN A 23 14.60 13.75 -7.16
CA ASN A 23 14.97 13.17 -8.44
C ASN A 23 16.04 14.07 -9.12
N PRO A 24 17.27 13.59 -9.36
CA PRO A 24 18.33 14.40 -9.99
C PRO A 24 17.99 14.85 -11.42
N ASP A 25 17.05 14.17 -12.07
CA ASP A 25 16.60 14.42 -13.43
C ASP A 25 15.21 15.05 -13.48
N PHE A 26 14.67 15.57 -12.37
CA PHE A 26 13.32 16.17 -12.33
C PHE A 26 13.07 17.22 -13.44
N TRP A 27 14.08 18.01 -13.77
CA TRP A 27 14.02 19.04 -14.83
C TRP A 27 13.81 18.44 -16.23
N TYR A 28 14.30 17.22 -16.47
CA TYR A 28 14.09 16.49 -17.72
C TYR A 28 12.63 16.06 -17.86
N TYR A 29 12.03 15.55 -16.78
CA TYR A 29 10.61 15.19 -16.74
C TYR A 29 9.69 16.41 -16.86
N CYS A 30 10.09 17.58 -16.33
CA CYS A 30 9.37 18.82 -16.58
C CYS A 30 9.36 19.22 -18.06
N GLY A 31 10.49 19.04 -18.77
CA GLY A 31 10.57 19.27 -20.21
C GLY A 31 9.67 18.32 -21.01
N LEU A 32 9.63 17.03 -20.64
CA LEU A 32 8.72 16.07 -21.25
C LEU A 32 7.24 16.40 -21.00
N LEU A 33 6.90 16.95 -19.83
CA LEU A 33 5.54 17.42 -19.54
C LEU A 33 5.13 18.61 -20.42
N GLU A 34 6.07 19.51 -20.72
CA GLU A 34 5.88 20.59 -21.69
C GLU A 34 5.69 20.02 -23.11
N SER A 35 6.57 19.11 -23.55
CA SER A 35 6.46 18.43 -24.85
C SER A 35 5.12 17.68 -24.99
N LEU A 36 4.65 17.01 -23.95
CA LEU A 36 3.33 16.37 -23.94
C LEU A 36 2.20 17.40 -24.10
N THR A 37 2.28 18.53 -23.39
CA THR A 37 1.28 19.60 -23.49
C THR A 37 1.24 20.19 -24.90
N ASP A 38 2.39 20.40 -25.53
CA ASP A 38 2.50 20.91 -26.89
C ASP A 38 2.01 19.87 -27.93
N ALA A 39 2.34 18.60 -27.74
CA ALA A 39 1.81 17.50 -28.56
C ALA A 39 0.28 17.38 -28.47
N MET A 40 -0.30 17.59 -27.27
CA MET A 40 -1.76 17.68 -27.09
C MET A 40 -2.39 18.86 -27.82
N ASN A 41 -1.64 19.95 -27.99
CA ASN A 41 -2.05 21.12 -28.78
C ASN A 41 -1.78 20.98 -30.28
N GLY A 42 -1.28 19.83 -30.73
CA GLY A 42 -1.07 19.49 -32.13
C GLY A 42 0.32 19.87 -32.67
N ASP A 43 1.31 20.10 -31.81
CA ASP A 43 2.70 20.26 -32.22
C ASP A 43 3.30 18.89 -32.61
N GLU A 44 3.68 18.74 -33.88
CA GLU A 44 4.22 17.50 -34.43
C GLU A 44 5.67 17.24 -33.98
N GLU A 45 6.48 18.29 -33.79
CA GLU A 45 7.89 18.18 -33.37
C GLU A 45 7.96 17.74 -31.90
N ALA A 46 7.15 18.38 -31.04
CA ALA A 46 7.02 17.97 -29.64
C ALA A 46 6.54 16.52 -29.50
N CYS A 47 5.72 16.06 -30.45
CA CYS A 47 5.25 14.69 -30.45
C CYS A 47 6.33 13.68 -30.86
N GLU A 48 7.15 13.99 -31.86
CA GLU A 48 8.29 13.14 -32.24
C GLU A 48 9.29 13.01 -31.09
N ASP A 49 9.58 14.10 -30.38
CA ASP A 49 10.47 14.09 -29.21
C ASP A 49 9.91 13.23 -28.07
N LEU A 50 8.61 13.34 -27.80
CA LEU A 50 7.94 12.52 -26.80
C LEU A 50 8.00 11.02 -27.17
N TRP A 51 7.74 10.68 -28.44
CA TRP A 51 7.79 9.29 -28.91
C TRP A 51 9.21 8.72 -28.88
N ALA A 52 10.24 9.51 -29.18
CA ALA A 52 11.62 9.06 -29.07
C ALA A 52 11.99 8.65 -27.63
N TRP A 53 11.46 9.35 -26.64
CA TRP A 53 11.63 9.00 -25.24
C TRP A 53 10.80 7.77 -24.84
N LEU A 54 9.55 7.67 -25.29
CA LEU A 54 8.69 6.50 -25.06
C LEU A 54 9.28 5.21 -25.66
N ASP A 55 9.74 5.26 -26.91
CA ASP A 55 10.36 4.14 -27.62
C ASP A 55 11.69 3.70 -26.99
N ALA A 56 12.35 4.60 -26.24
CA ALA A 56 13.54 4.30 -25.47
C ALA A 56 13.24 3.65 -24.11
N GLY A 57 11.97 3.33 -23.82
CA GLY A 57 11.52 2.78 -22.54
C GLY A 57 11.42 3.83 -21.43
N GLY A 58 11.23 5.11 -21.80
CA GLY A 58 11.13 6.21 -20.84
C GLY A 58 9.91 6.11 -19.93
N TRP A 59 8.85 5.45 -20.42
CA TRP A 59 7.63 5.17 -19.68
C TRP A 59 6.98 3.91 -20.28
N GLU A 60 6.74 2.91 -19.43
CA GLU A 60 6.12 1.64 -19.84
C GLU A 60 4.58 1.69 -19.76
N GLY A 61 4.01 2.88 -19.51
CA GLY A 61 2.60 3.05 -19.18
C GLY A 61 2.31 2.75 -17.71
N GLU A 62 1.23 3.30 -17.18
CA GLU A 62 0.32 2.40 -16.45
C GLU A 62 -0.26 1.52 -17.55
N THR A 63 -0.11 0.21 -17.41
CA THR A 63 -0.60 -0.68 -18.44
C THR A 63 -2.10 -0.48 -18.55
N GLY A 64 -2.66 -0.49 -19.75
CA GLY A 64 -4.09 -0.21 -19.96
C GLY A 64 -5.06 -1.15 -19.23
N CYS A 65 -4.57 -2.07 -18.39
CA CYS A 65 -5.31 -3.03 -17.58
C CYS A 65 -4.96 -2.88 -16.09
N ASP A 66 -4.75 -1.65 -15.62
CA ASP A 66 -4.61 -1.36 -14.20
C ASP A 66 -6.01 -1.25 -13.58
N ILE A 67 -6.19 -1.84 -12.39
CA ILE A 67 -7.48 -1.88 -11.70
C ILE A 67 -7.31 -1.54 -10.23
N ASN A 68 -8.28 -0.81 -9.69
CA ASN A 68 -8.39 -0.48 -8.28
C ASN A 68 -9.55 -1.26 -7.67
N PHE A 69 -9.24 -2.24 -6.84
CA PHE A 69 -10.24 -3.07 -6.19
C PHE A 69 -9.90 -3.29 -4.71
N GLU A 70 -10.91 -3.73 -3.96
CA GLU A 70 -10.77 -4.15 -2.57
C GLU A 70 -11.52 -5.46 -2.35
N VAL A 71 -10.92 -6.35 -1.56
CA VAL A 71 -11.60 -7.54 -1.04
C VAL A 71 -11.94 -7.27 0.42
N MET A 72 -13.22 -7.31 0.74
CA MET A 72 -13.74 -6.96 2.06
C MET A 72 -14.39 -8.17 2.73
N GLN A 73 -14.37 -8.17 4.06
CA GLN A 73 -15.22 -9.05 4.85
C GLN A 73 -16.70 -8.83 4.48
N ALA A 74 -17.46 -9.90 4.29
CA ALA A 74 -18.90 -9.81 4.09
C ALA A 74 -19.64 -9.58 5.42
N TRP A 75 -20.73 -8.81 5.39
CA TRP A 75 -21.58 -8.58 6.56
C TRP A 75 -23.07 -8.57 6.20
N GLU A 76 -23.89 -9.04 7.14
CA GLU A 76 -25.34 -8.94 7.04
C GLU A 76 -25.81 -7.48 7.17
N ALA A 77 -27.07 -7.22 6.81
CA ALA A 77 -27.66 -5.88 6.89
C ALA A 77 -27.69 -5.28 8.31
N ASN A 78 -27.53 -6.11 9.33
CA ASN A 78 -27.44 -5.71 10.74
C ASN A 78 -26.00 -5.39 11.19
N GLY A 79 -25.00 -5.59 10.33
CA GLY A 79 -23.58 -5.38 10.61
C GLY A 79 -22.85 -6.59 11.20
N ASP A 80 -23.51 -7.73 11.36
CA ASP A 80 -22.84 -8.97 11.78
C ASP A 80 -22.02 -9.54 10.62
N LEU A 81 -20.81 -10.03 10.91
CA LEU A 81 -19.97 -10.68 9.91
C LEU A 81 -20.58 -11.98 9.41
N ILE A 82 -20.41 -12.27 8.12
CA ILE A 82 -20.74 -13.57 7.53
C ILE A 82 -19.47 -14.42 7.50
N PRO A 83 -19.38 -15.50 8.30
CA PRO A 83 -18.17 -16.31 8.38
C PRO A 83 -17.78 -16.91 7.02
N ASN A 84 -16.47 -16.95 6.73
CA ASN A 84 -15.92 -17.47 5.49
C ASN A 84 -16.41 -16.79 4.20
N GLU A 85 -17.04 -15.61 4.28
CA GLU A 85 -17.55 -14.91 3.10
C GLU A 85 -16.86 -13.57 2.90
N VAL A 86 -16.55 -13.27 1.63
CA VAL A 86 -15.91 -12.02 1.20
C VAL A 86 -16.66 -11.39 0.04
N TRP A 87 -16.54 -10.07 -0.06
CA TRP A 87 -17.02 -9.27 -1.19
C TRP A 87 -15.83 -8.70 -1.94
N VAL A 88 -15.91 -8.66 -3.26
CA VAL A 88 -14.95 -7.92 -4.07
C VAL A 88 -15.64 -6.67 -4.62
N TRP A 89 -14.97 -5.53 -4.52
CA TRP A 89 -15.46 -4.24 -4.99
C TRP A 89 -14.43 -3.58 -5.89
N ILE A 90 -14.79 -3.34 -7.15
CA ILE A 90 -13.97 -2.56 -8.09
C ILE A 90 -14.38 -1.09 -8.00
N TYR A 91 -13.42 -0.20 -7.75
CA TYR A 91 -13.62 1.24 -7.63
C TYR A 91 -13.67 1.95 -8.99
N ASP A 92 -12.89 1.46 -9.94
CA ASP A 92 -12.72 1.99 -11.30
C ASP A 92 -13.31 1.06 -12.36
N TYR A 93 -14.46 0.46 -12.04
CA TYR A 93 -15.13 -0.46 -12.97
C TYR A 93 -15.41 0.18 -14.32
N ASP A 94 -14.96 -0.49 -15.38
CA ASP A 94 -15.23 -0.15 -16.76
C ASP A 94 -15.82 -1.35 -17.49
N SER A 95 -16.98 -1.15 -18.11
CA SER A 95 -17.69 -2.18 -18.86
C SER A 95 -17.00 -2.63 -20.16
N GLU A 96 -16.00 -1.88 -20.64
CA GLU A 96 -15.17 -2.28 -21.78
C GLU A 96 -14.12 -3.34 -21.41
N TYR A 97 -13.88 -3.54 -20.11
CA TYR A 97 -12.95 -4.51 -19.56
C TYR A 97 -13.65 -5.79 -19.09
N THR A 98 -12.93 -6.90 -19.18
CA THR A 98 -13.34 -8.19 -18.61
C THR A 98 -12.54 -8.47 -17.35
N TYR A 99 -13.25 -8.62 -16.24
CA TYR A 99 -12.70 -8.99 -14.93
C TYR A 99 -13.03 -10.45 -14.65
N THR A 100 -12.04 -11.23 -14.21
CA THR A 100 -12.19 -12.63 -13.85
C THR A 100 -11.58 -12.88 -12.48
N TYR A 101 -12.25 -13.70 -11.67
CA TYR A 101 -11.86 -13.97 -10.29
C TYR A 101 -11.70 -15.47 -10.07
N ASP A 102 -10.57 -15.87 -9.50
CA ASP A 102 -10.30 -17.20 -8.97
C ASP A 102 -10.07 -17.05 -7.46
N PHE A 103 -10.93 -17.69 -6.66
CA PHE A 103 -10.86 -17.58 -5.21
C PHE A 103 -9.87 -18.56 -4.57
N GLY A 104 -9.25 -19.46 -5.35
CA GLY A 104 -8.20 -20.36 -4.87
C GLY A 104 -8.67 -21.57 -4.06
N ASP A 105 -9.98 -21.87 -4.07
CA ASP A 105 -10.61 -22.97 -3.33
C ASP A 105 -11.23 -24.06 -4.23
N GLU A 106 -10.79 -24.12 -5.49
CA GLU A 106 -11.32 -25.01 -6.55
C GLU A 106 -12.75 -24.71 -6.99
N SER A 107 -13.35 -23.61 -6.54
CA SER A 107 -14.62 -23.12 -7.08
C SER A 107 -14.48 -22.65 -8.53
N PRO A 108 -15.58 -22.64 -9.32
CA PRO A 108 -15.54 -22.12 -10.69
C PRO A 108 -15.19 -20.63 -10.71
N VAL A 109 -14.34 -20.23 -11.65
CA VAL A 109 -14.04 -18.80 -11.89
C VAL A 109 -15.30 -18.01 -12.21
N THR A 110 -15.37 -16.77 -11.73
CA THR A 110 -16.51 -15.86 -11.98
C THR A 110 -16.06 -14.62 -12.75
N THR A 111 -17.03 -13.97 -13.41
CA THR A 111 -16.87 -12.73 -14.19
C THR A 111 -17.84 -11.64 -13.73
N GLU A 112 -18.53 -11.85 -12.61
CA GLU A 112 -19.45 -10.84 -12.08
C GLU A 112 -18.67 -9.58 -11.67
N PRO A 113 -19.19 -8.36 -11.90
CA PRO A 113 -18.43 -7.13 -11.61
C PRO A 113 -18.00 -6.97 -10.15
N ASN A 114 -18.84 -7.37 -9.19
CA ASN A 114 -18.56 -7.27 -7.75
C ASN A 114 -19.04 -8.57 -7.08
N PRO A 115 -18.31 -9.69 -7.22
CA PRO A 115 -18.75 -10.98 -6.75
C PRO A 115 -18.76 -11.06 -5.22
N THR A 116 -19.63 -11.91 -4.70
CA THR A 116 -19.57 -12.41 -3.31
C THR A 116 -19.15 -13.87 -3.35
N HIS A 117 -18.22 -14.28 -2.48
CA HIS A 117 -17.75 -15.66 -2.42
C HIS A 117 -17.72 -16.19 -1.00
N THR A 118 -18.30 -17.38 -0.82
CA THR A 118 -18.31 -18.11 0.46
C THR A 118 -17.39 -19.31 0.36
N TYR A 119 -16.32 -19.31 1.15
CA TYR A 119 -15.39 -20.41 1.26
C TYR A 119 -16.00 -21.58 2.04
N SER A 120 -15.74 -22.81 1.55
CA SER A 120 -16.28 -24.03 2.19
C SER A 120 -15.58 -24.40 3.51
N GLY A 121 -14.41 -23.83 3.77
CA GLY A 121 -13.63 -24.04 4.99
C GLY A 121 -12.71 -22.86 5.29
N ASN A 122 -11.86 -23.05 6.28
CA ASN A 122 -10.89 -22.04 6.66
C ASN A 122 -9.72 -22.04 5.65
N GLY A 123 -9.28 -20.84 5.28
CA GLY A 123 -8.09 -20.60 4.47
C GLY A 123 -6.78 -20.83 5.24
N PRO A 124 -5.61 -20.61 4.60
CA PRO A 124 -5.38 -19.67 3.52
C PRO A 124 -5.81 -20.14 2.13
N TYR A 125 -6.19 -19.19 1.28
CA TYR A 125 -6.52 -19.33 -0.13
C TYR A 125 -5.70 -18.35 -0.97
N THR A 126 -5.35 -18.71 -2.20
CA THR A 126 -4.71 -17.77 -3.14
C THR A 126 -5.78 -17.16 -4.02
N PHE A 127 -6.17 -15.93 -3.71
CA PHE A 127 -7.12 -15.17 -4.53
C PHE A 127 -6.39 -14.54 -5.70
N CYS A 128 -6.92 -14.68 -6.91
CA CYS A 128 -6.42 -14.04 -8.12
C CYS A 128 -7.53 -13.28 -8.84
N ILE A 129 -7.22 -12.06 -9.27
CA ILE A 129 -8.03 -11.27 -10.19
C ILE A 129 -7.27 -11.07 -11.49
N THR A 130 -7.94 -11.24 -12.62
CA THR A 130 -7.39 -10.94 -13.95
C THR A 130 -8.31 -9.99 -14.68
N VAL A 131 -7.75 -8.87 -15.14
CA VAL A 131 -8.40 -7.87 -15.99
C VAL A 131 -7.82 -7.97 -17.40
N SER A 132 -8.68 -7.82 -18.39
CA SER A 132 -8.29 -7.86 -19.80
C SER A 132 -9.19 -6.97 -20.65
N SER A 133 -8.61 -6.38 -21.70
CA SER A 133 -9.34 -5.63 -22.73
C SER A 133 -8.85 -6.07 -24.10
N GLU A 134 -9.78 -6.52 -24.95
CA GLU A 134 -9.46 -6.82 -26.37
C GLU A 134 -9.22 -5.53 -27.17
N ALA A 135 -9.90 -4.43 -26.80
CA ALA A 135 -9.75 -3.14 -27.48
C ALA A 135 -8.35 -2.55 -27.26
N ASP A 136 -7.89 -2.60 -26.01
CA ASP A 136 -6.58 -2.07 -25.59
C ASP A 136 -5.48 -3.13 -25.71
N SER A 137 -5.83 -4.34 -26.14
CA SER A 137 -4.92 -5.49 -26.28
C SER A 137 -4.08 -5.74 -25.02
N CYS A 138 -4.68 -5.59 -23.84
CA CYS A 138 -4.01 -5.72 -22.56
C CYS A 138 -4.58 -6.88 -21.71
N SER A 139 -3.76 -7.39 -20.80
CA SER A 139 -4.17 -8.34 -19.75
C SER A 139 -3.22 -8.21 -18.56
N ALA A 140 -3.78 -8.08 -17.35
CA ALA A 140 -3.03 -8.06 -16.10
C ALA A 140 -3.67 -8.99 -15.07
N THR A 141 -2.83 -9.70 -14.31
CA THR A 141 -3.27 -10.63 -13.27
C THR A 141 -2.55 -10.30 -11.97
N TYR A 142 -3.32 -10.25 -10.88
CA TYR A 142 -2.80 -10.08 -9.54
C TYR A 142 -3.30 -11.19 -8.64
N CYS A 143 -2.40 -11.74 -7.83
CA CYS A 143 -2.72 -12.79 -6.88
C CYS A 143 -2.13 -12.48 -5.51
N ASP A 144 -2.89 -12.73 -4.45
CA ASP A 144 -2.38 -12.67 -3.08
C ASP A 144 -3.07 -13.72 -2.19
N THR A 145 -2.51 -13.92 -1.01
CA THR A 145 -3.04 -14.84 0.00
C THR A 145 -4.13 -14.17 0.82
N LEU A 146 -5.28 -14.83 0.88
CA LEU A 146 -6.43 -14.47 1.69
C LEU A 146 -6.69 -15.56 2.73
N SER A 147 -6.66 -15.21 4.01
CA SER A 147 -7.01 -16.12 5.11
C SER A 147 -8.38 -15.78 5.66
N VAL A 148 -9.30 -16.74 5.58
CA VAL A 148 -10.64 -16.66 6.20
C VAL A 148 -10.83 -17.79 7.21
N ASP A 149 -11.59 -17.53 8.26
CA ASP A 149 -12.06 -18.55 9.20
C ASP A 149 -13.46 -18.25 9.74
N SER A 150 -13.87 -18.99 10.77
CA SER A 150 -15.18 -18.80 11.42
C SER A 150 -15.33 -17.45 12.14
N LEU A 151 -14.26 -16.67 12.29
CA LEU A 151 -14.25 -15.31 12.82
C LEU A 151 -14.20 -14.25 11.71
N GLY A 152 -14.09 -14.66 10.44
CA GLY A 152 -14.05 -13.80 9.27
C GLY A 152 -12.69 -13.81 8.57
N MET A 153 -12.42 -12.74 7.82
CA MET A 153 -11.14 -12.50 7.16
C MET A 153 -10.08 -12.10 8.19
N LEU A 154 -9.02 -12.91 8.31
CA LEU A 154 -7.98 -12.79 9.33
C LEU A 154 -6.72 -12.08 8.82
N GLU A 155 -6.28 -12.38 7.60
CA GLU A 155 -5.10 -11.82 6.95
C GLU A 155 -5.34 -11.73 5.43
N GLY A 156 -4.80 -10.70 4.78
CA GLY A 156 -5.00 -10.41 3.35
C GLY A 156 -5.23 -8.91 3.11
N PHE A 157 -6.11 -8.57 2.17
CA PHE A 157 -6.49 -7.20 1.81
C PHE A 157 -7.25 -6.51 2.95
N MET A 158 -6.53 -5.97 3.93
CA MET A 158 -7.15 -5.22 5.02
C MET A 158 -7.76 -3.92 4.49
N SER A 159 -8.91 -3.54 5.07
CA SER A 159 -9.60 -2.31 4.71
C SER A 159 -8.66 -1.10 4.71
N GLY A 160 -8.56 -0.44 3.56
CA GLY A 160 -7.71 0.73 3.37
C GLY A 160 -6.38 0.52 2.63
N PHE A 161 -6.16 -0.62 1.97
CA PHE A 161 -5.08 -0.77 0.99
C PHE A 161 -5.65 -0.90 -0.42
N THR A 162 -5.28 0.03 -1.30
CA THR A 162 -5.50 -0.06 -2.75
C THR A 162 -4.34 -0.80 -3.38
N VAL A 163 -4.62 -1.88 -4.10
CA VAL A 163 -3.62 -2.63 -4.89
C VAL A 163 -3.65 -2.08 -6.31
N ASN A 164 -2.53 -1.55 -6.79
CA ASN A 164 -2.33 -1.23 -8.20
C ASN A 164 -1.64 -2.41 -8.88
N VAL A 165 -2.26 -2.97 -9.93
CA VAL A 165 -1.71 -4.09 -10.69
C VAL A 165 -1.02 -3.55 -11.93
N MET A 166 0.31 -3.48 -11.94
CA MET A 166 1.08 -3.07 -13.13
C MET A 166 1.42 -4.30 -14.00
N GLY A 167 1.27 -4.17 -15.32
CA GLY A 167 1.46 -5.27 -16.27
C GLY A 167 2.87 -5.84 -16.32
N ALA A 168 2.95 -7.09 -16.81
CA ALA A 168 4.09 -7.99 -16.67
C ALA A 168 5.38 -7.53 -17.37
N GLY A 169 6.18 -6.72 -16.67
CA GLY A 169 7.58 -6.42 -17.00
C GLY A 169 8.58 -6.82 -15.91
N GLU A 170 8.17 -6.89 -14.64
CA GLU A 170 9.08 -7.19 -13.54
C GLU A 170 8.82 -8.56 -12.91
N VAL A 171 9.84 -9.41 -12.99
CA VAL A 171 10.04 -10.46 -12.00
C VAL A 171 10.30 -9.73 -10.68
N VAL A 172 9.29 -9.65 -9.81
CA VAL A 172 9.44 -9.13 -8.44
C VAL A 172 10.41 -10.06 -7.69
N ASN A 173 11.71 -9.76 -7.78
CA ASN A 173 12.78 -10.45 -7.06
C ASN A 173 13.09 -9.80 -5.72
N SER A 174 12.22 -8.93 -5.23
CA SER A 174 12.29 -8.40 -3.88
C SER A 174 10.94 -8.55 -3.21
N VAL A 175 10.81 -9.60 -2.40
CA VAL A 175 10.08 -9.42 -1.15
C VAL A 175 10.88 -8.36 -0.40
N GLU A 176 10.47 -7.09 -0.50
CA GLU A 176 11.02 -6.07 0.37
C GLU A 176 10.73 -6.54 1.79
N ALA A 177 11.79 -6.71 2.58
CA ALA A 177 11.61 -7.01 3.99
C ALA A 177 10.78 -5.85 4.57
N PRO A 178 9.67 -6.13 5.27
CA PRO A 178 8.82 -5.07 5.79
C PRO A 178 9.67 -4.08 6.58
N GLU A 179 9.51 -2.79 6.27
CA GLU A 179 10.17 -1.71 6.99
C GLU A 179 9.91 -1.89 8.50
N TRP A 180 10.90 -1.55 9.32
CA TRP A 180 10.78 -1.74 10.77
C TRP A 180 9.58 -0.96 11.35
N THR A 181 9.12 0.09 10.65
CA THR A 181 7.93 0.88 10.98
C THR A 181 6.64 0.06 11.00
N ASP A 182 6.58 -0.99 10.19
CA ASP A 182 5.41 -1.85 10.04
C ASP A 182 5.50 -3.07 10.96
N SER A 183 6.72 -3.53 11.24
CA SER A 183 6.97 -4.74 12.04
C SER A 183 7.26 -4.49 13.52
N PHE A 184 7.50 -3.25 13.97
CA PHE A 184 7.79 -3.02 15.38
C PHE A 184 6.55 -3.10 16.29
N GLU A 185 6.75 -3.73 17.44
CA GLU A 185 5.74 -3.97 18.46
C GLU A 185 6.04 -3.21 19.75
N ILE A 186 4.99 -2.97 20.53
CA ILE A 186 5.10 -2.40 21.88
C ILE A 186 4.47 -3.36 22.90
N TYR A 187 5.20 -3.67 23.97
CA TYR A 187 4.76 -4.63 24.99
C TYR A 187 5.32 -4.31 26.38
N PRO A 188 4.54 -4.45 27.46
CA PRO A 188 3.10 -4.71 27.47
C PRO A 188 2.30 -3.45 27.11
N ASN A 189 1.14 -3.64 26.49
CA ASN A 189 0.17 -2.57 26.25
C ASN A 189 -1.23 -3.14 26.53
N PRO A 190 -1.89 -2.80 27.66
CA PRO A 190 -1.57 -1.69 28.58
C PRO A 190 -0.29 -1.85 29.42
N VAL A 191 0.34 -0.73 29.76
CA VAL A 191 1.51 -0.63 30.65
C VAL A 191 1.02 -0.53 32.09
N GLU A 192 1.44 -1.48 32.94
CA GLU A 192 1.04 -1.53 34.36
C GLU A 192 2.21 -1.27 35.33
N GLU A 193 3.45 -1.55 34.92
CA GLU A 193 4.64 -1.44 35.79
C GLU A 193 5.59 -0.32 35.34
N GLY A 194 5.06 0.72 34.68
CA GLY A 194 5.86 1.85 34.21
C GLY A 194 6.88 1.51 33.12
N GLN A 195 6.93 0.28 32.61
CA GLN A 195 7.88 -0.15 31.59
C GLN A 195 7.19 -0.55 30.30
N LEU A 196 7.68 -0.01 29.18
CA LEU A 196 7.21 -0.36 27.84
C LEU A 196 8.40 -0.77 26.98
N GLN A 197 8.36 -1.96 26.41
CA GLN A 197 9.38 -2.46 25.50
C GLN A 197 8.97 -2.25 24.05
N LEU A 198 9.87 -1.66 23.27
CA LEU A 198 9.86 -1.65 21.82
C LEU A 198 10.58 -2.91 21.32
N ARG A 199 10.00 -3.62 20.37
CA ARG A 199 10.56 -4.85 19.76
C ARG A 199 10.51 -4.72 18.25
N GLY A 200 11.46 -5.34 17.55
CA GLY A 200 11.50 -5.32 16.08
C GLY A 200 12.23 -4.10 15.51
N LEU A 201 13.05 -3.42 16.33
CA LEU A 201 13.94 -2.37 15.84
C LEU A 201 15.09 -3.00 15.04
N ASP A 202 15.53 -2.36 13.95
CA ASP A 202 16.69 -2.85 13.20
C ASP A 202 17.94 -2.84 14.11
N PRO A 203 18.55 -4.01 14.42
CA PRO A 203 19.73 -4.10 15.26
C PRO A 203 20.99 -3.47 14.63
N ARG A 204 20.97 -3.14 13.34
CA ARG A 204 22.03 -2.39 12.64
C ARG A 204 21.82 -0.88 12.71
N GLY A 205 20.64 -0.42 13.13
CA GLY A 205 20.29 0.99 13.18
C GLY A 205 20.85 1.72 14.41
N GLY A 206 20.93 3.05 14.30
CA GLY A 206 21.58 3.94 15.27
C GLY A 206 20.76 4.22 16.52
N ALA A 207 20.90 5.44 17.06
CA ALA A 207 20.13 5.87 18.21
C ALA A 207 18.63 5.88 17.89
N VAL A 208 17.82 5.46 18.88
CA VAL A 208 16.36 5.51 18.81
C VAL A 208 15.90 6.72 19.61
N THR A 209 15.06 7.55 19.00
CA THR A 209 14.38 8.67 19.67
C THR A 209 12.92 8.29 19.91
N ALA A 210 12.36 8.60 21.08
CA ALA A 210 10.96 8.30 21.39
C ALA A 210 10.29 9.50 22.07
N GLU A 211 9.10 9.86 21.60
CA GLU A 211 8.29 10.97 22.13
C GLU A 211 6.88 10.49 22.48
N LEU A 212 6.33 10.95 23.61
CA LEU A 212 4.95 10.68 23.99
C LEU A 212 4.12 11.95 23.87
N THR A 213 2.93 11.83 23.27
CA THR A 213 1.98 12.93 23.13
C THR A 213 0.62 12.48 23.64
N THR A 214 -0.07 13.34 24.39
CA THR A 214 -1.47 13.08 24.79
C THR A 214 -2.40 13.16 23.57
N LEU A 215 -3.62 12.64 23.68
CA LEU A 215 -4.63 12.79 22.61
C LEU A 215 -5.04 14.26 22.36
N THR A 216 -4.73 15.18 23.27
CA THR A 216 -4.97 16.62 23.10
C THR A 216 -3.80 17.34 22.45
N GLY A 217 -2.74 16.63 22.06
CA GLY A 217 -1.55 17.20 21.41
C GLY A 217 -0.51 17.77 22.37
N GLU A 218 -0.67 17.58 23.68
CA GLU A 218 0.34 17.97 24.66
C GLU A 218 1.53 17.01 24.55
N ARG A 219 2.69 17.55 24.16
CA ARG A 219 3.92 16.79 24.07
C ARG A 219 4.50 16.59 25.46
N LEU A 220 4.49 15.35 25.94
CA LEU A 220 5.23 14.92 27.10
C LEU A 220 6.63 14.56 26.60
N ALA A 221 7.47 15.60 26.43
CA ALA A 221 8.84 15.43 25.96
C ALA A 221 9.62 14.59 26.96
N LEU A 222 9.68 13.29 26.68
CA LEU A 222 10.56 12.34 27.32
C LEU A 222 11.76 12.23 26.39
N ASP A 223 12.83 12.96 26.69
CA ASP A 223 14.13 12.78 26.02
C ASP A 223 14.68 11.43 26.49
N LEU A 224 14.15 10.34 25.92
CA LEU A 224 14.56 8.95 26.16
C LEU A 224 15.87 8.73 25.42
N SER A 225 16.89 9.52 25.75
CA SER A 225 18.13 9.61 25.01
C SER A 225 18.95 8.33 25.16
N SER A 226 19.27 7.76 23.98
CA SER A 226 20.45 6.96 23.65
C SER A 226 20.60 5.60 24.34
N GLY A 227 19.62 4.73 24.20
CA GLY A 227 19.91 3.29 24.19
C GLY A 227 20.20 2.85 22.76
N GLU A 228 21.32 2.17 22.51
CA GLU A 228 21.43 1.33 21.31
C GLU A 228 20.38 0.22 21.43
N ALA A 229 19.67 -0.08 20.35
CA ALA A 229 18.73 -1.20 20.32
C ALA A 229 19.53 -2.51 20.56
N GLN A 230 19.45 -3.06 21.77
CA GLN A 230 20.13 -4.32 22.07
C GLN A 230 19.28 -5.46 21.55
N ASN A 231 19.78 -6.17 20.53
CA ASN A 231 19.07 -7.26 19.86
C ASN A 231 17.68 -6.84 19.35
N GLY A 232 17.57 -5.62 18.80
CA GLY A 232 16.33 -5.09 18.24
C GLY A 232 15.26 -4.74 19.27
N ARG A 233 15.67 -4.49 20.52
CA ARG A 233 14.78 -4.11 21.62
C ARG A 233 15.26 -2.86 22.33
N LEU A 234 14.30 -2.06 22.80
CA LEU A 234 14.52 -0.89 23.65
C LEU A 234 13.45 -0.86 24.75
N THR A 235 13.82 -0.54 25.98
CA THR A 235 12.85 -0.38 27.07
C THR A 235 12.72 1.09 27.43
N LEU A 236 11.50 1.61 27.37
CA LEU A 236 11.11 2.95 27.80
C LEU A 236 10.62 2.89 29.25
N GLN A 237 11.11 3.81 30.08
CA GLN A 237 10.63 4.02 31.44
C GLN A 237 9.57 5.14 31.40
N LEU A 238 8.38 4.82 31.83
CA LEU A 238 7.15 5.61 31.80
C LEU A 238 6.65 5.91 33.23
N ASP A 239 7.49 5.70 34.24
CA ASP A 239 7.17 5.99 35.63
C ASP A 239 6.73 7.45 35.83
N GLY A 240 5.68 7.64 36.62
CA GLY A 240 5.16 8.97 36.95
C GLY A 240 4.25 9.60 35.91
N LEU A 241 4.00 8.93 34.77
CA LEU A 241 2.93 9.32 33.85
C LEU A 241 1.55 8.95 34.41
N ALA A 242 0.56 9.80 34.17
CA ALA A 242 -0.82 9.52 34.56
C ALA A 242 -1.40 8.37 33.73
N SER A 243 -2.30 7.60 34.32
CA SER A 243 -3.08 6.61 33.57
C SER A 243 -3.85 7.29 32.44
N GLY A 244 -3.78 6.74 31.23
CA GLY A 244 -4.34 7.39 30.05
C GLY A 244 -3.91 6.77 28.72
N ILE A 245 -4.38 7.38 27.63
CA ILE A 245 -4.02 7.00 26.26
C ILE A 245 -3.05 8.04 25.72
N TYR A 246 -1.96 7.55 25.13
CA TYR A 246 -0.89 8.35 24.55
C TYR A 246 -0.56 7.86 23.15
N LEU A 247 -0.02 8.75 22.33
CA LEU A 247 0.63 8.43 21.07
C LEU A 247 2.14 8.43 21.30
N LEU A 248 2.75 7.27 21.13
CA LEU A 248 4.20 7.09 21.14
C LEU A 248 4.71 7.23 19.71
N ARG A 249 5.56 8.21 19.48
CA ARG A 249 6.23 8.46 18.21
C ARG A 249 7.70 8.07 18.35
N VAL A 250 8.17 7.14 17.53
CA VAL A 250 9.53 6.58 17.58
C VAL A 250 10.26 6.93 16.30
N GLU A 251 11.50 7.39 16.40
CA GLU A 251 12.42 7.60 15.30
C GLU A 251 13.59 6.64 15.42
N HIS A 252 13.93 6.00 14.31
CA HIS A 252 15.09 5.12 14.20
C HIS A 252 15.65 5.21 12.80
N SER A 253 16.94 5.52 12.68
CA SER A 253 17.64 5.68 11.39
C SER A 253 16.99 6.70 10.45
N GLY A 254 16.43 7.79 10.96
CA GLY A 254 15.80 8.86 10.19
C GLY A 254 14.33 8.61 9.80
N ILE A 255 13.80 7.43 10.11
CA ILE A 255 12.41 7.06 9.82
C ILE A 255 11.57 7.17 11.09
N TRP A 256 10.34 7.65 10.96
CA TRP A 256 9.41 7.82 12.08
C TRP A 256 8.25 6.83 12.02
N ALA A 257 7.83 6.32 13.17
CA ALA A 257 6.64 5.48 13.31
C ALA A 257 5.85 5.82 14.58
N THR A 258 4.54 5.51 14.59
CA THR A 258 3.65 5.84 15.71
C THR A 258 2.88 4.61 16.21
N ARG A 259 2.71 4.48 17.53
CA ARG A 259 1.86 3.47 18.18
C ARG A 259 1.03 4.09 19.30
N LYS A 260 -0.18 3.56 19.51
CA LYS A 260 -1.03 3.92 20.66
C LYS A 260 -0.57 3.18 21.91
N VAL A 261 -0.25 3.91 22.97
CA VAL A 261 0.11 3.35 24.28
C VAL A 261 -1.01 3.62 25.28
N VAL A 262 -1.38 2.61 26.04
CA VAL A 262 -2.30 2.72 27.18
C VAL A 262 -1.51 2.53 28.46
N ILE A 263 -1.53 3.51 29.36
CA ILE A 263 -0.92 3.41 30.70
C ILE A 263 -2.05 3.25 31.71
N ARG A 264 -1.93 2.26 32.62
CA ARG A 264 -2.90 2.00 33.68
C ARG A 264 -2.33 2.33 35.05
#